data_AF-A0A392V183-F1
#
_entry.id   AF-A0A392V183-F1
#
_cell.length_a   1.000
_cell.length_b   1.000
_cell.length_c   1.000
_cell.angle_alpha   90.00
_cell.angle_beta   90.00
_cell.angle_gamma   90.00
#
_symmetry.space_group_name_H-M   'P 1'
#
loop_
_entity.id
_entity.type
_entity.pdbx_description
1 polymer ?
#
loop_
_entity_poly.entity_id
_entity_poly.type
_entity_poly.pdbx_seq_one_letter_code
_entity_poly.pdbx_strand_id
1 'polypeptide(L)' 'SGSPIVRQPPPKRQREDPVIDIDAMERPFPLPRCFGLRDFLEKNPPMVAAVEKSLILDMGPAARQQELTQDLTA' A
#
# COMPACT_ATOMS: atom_id res chain seq x y z
N SER A 1 -23.02 -45.47 -1.05
CA SER A 1 -22.66 -44.60 -2.19
C SER A 1 -23.37 -43.27 -1.97
N GLY A 2 -22.66 -42.23 -1.51
CA GLY A 2 -23.24 -40.92 -1.21
C GLY A 2 -22.40 -39.85 -1.89
N SER A 3 -22.91 -39.30 -3.00
CA SER A 3 -22.21 -38.28 -3.77
C SER A 3 -22.17 -36.96 -3.00
N PRO A 4 -21.03 -36.23 -2.99
CA PRO A 4 -20.95 -34.96 -2.27
C PRO A 4 -21.80 -33.90 -2.99
N ILE A 5 -22.67 -33.23 -2.24
CA ILE A 5 -23.43 -32.08 -2.73
C ILE A 5 -22.46 -30.89 -2.78
N VAL A 6 -22.01 -30.53 -3.99
CA VAL A 6 -21.20 -29.34 -4.22
C VAL A 6 -22.13 -28.13 -4.23
N ARG A 7 -22.14 -27.36 -3.14
CA ARG A 7 -22.82 -26.06 -3.10
C ARG A 7 -22.01 -25.05 -3.92
N GLN A 8 -22.66 -24.39 -4.88
CA GLN A 8 -22.00 -23.34 -5.66
C GLN A 8 -21.65 -22.13 -4.77
N PRO A 9 -20.50 -21.47 -4.99
CA PRO A 9 -20.14 -20.25 -4.28
C PRO A 9 -21.16 -19.14 -4.56
N PRO A 10 -21.40 -18.23 -3.59
CA PRO A 10 -22.23 -17.06 -3.82
C PRO A 10 -21.74 -16.27 -5.05
N PRO A 11 -22.65 -15.69 -5.86
CA PRO A 11 -22.28 -14.79 -6.94
C PRO A 11 -21.39 -13.67 -6.39
N LYS A 12 -20.25 -13.43 -7.05
CA LYS A 12 -19.37 -12.31 -6.68
C LYS A 12 -20.16 -11.02 -6.82
N ARG A 13 -20.28 -10.26 -5.73
CA ARG A 13 -20.86 -8.91 -5.79
C ARG A 13 -19.98 -8.03 -6.66
N GLN A 14 -20.61 -7.18 -7.47
CA GLN A 14 -19.92 -6.09 -8.14
C GLN A 14 -19.44 -5.11 -7.06
N ARG A 15 -18.17 -4.72 -7.13
CA ARG A 15 -17.61 -3.67 -6.28
C ARG A 15 -18.22 -2.36 -6.73
N GLU A 16 -18.84 -1.63 -5.81
CA GLU A 16 -19.13 -0.22 -6.00
C GLU A 16 -17.80 0.52 -5.85
N ASP A 17 -17.38 1.22 -6.91
CA ASP A 17 -16.20 2.08 -6.89
C ASP A 17 -16.68 3.53 -6.70
N PRO A 18 -16.88 4.00 -5.45
CA PRO A 18 -17.29 5.37 -5.23
C PRO A 18 -16.20 6.31 -5.74
N VAL A 19 -16.57 7.23 -6.62
CA VAL A 19 -15.70 8.32 -7.08
C VAL A 19 -15.57 9.29 -5.92
N ILE A 20 -14.36 9.36 -5.34
CA ILE A 20 -14.05 10.29 -4.26
C ILE A 20 -13.65 11.62 -4.91
N ASP A 21 -14.48 12.64 -4.73
CA ASP A 21 -14.14 14.02 -5.10
C ASP A 21 -13.14 14.57 -4.06
N ILE A 22 -11.87 14.65 -4.47
CA ILE A 22 -10.76 15.11 -3.63
C ILE A 22 -10.88 16.62 -3.38
N ASP A 23 -11.46 17.38 -4.31
CA ASP A 23 -11.57 18.84 -4.24
C ASP A 23 -12.78 19.29 -3.39
N ALA A 24 -13.84 18.48 -3.31
CA ALA A 24 -14.98 18.72 -2.43
C ALA A 24 -14.72 18.35 -0.94
N MET A 25 -13.55 17.78 -0.62
CA MET A 25 -13.20 17.48 0.76
C MET A 25 -12.83 18.75 1.54
N GLU A 26 -13.82 19.40 2.17
CA GLU A 26 -13.59 20.56 3.03
C GLU A 26 -12.70 20.26 4.25
N ARG A 27 -12.58 18.99 4.64
CA ARG A 27 -11.75 18.55 5.77
C ARG A 27 -10.62 17.64 5.28
N PRO A 28 -9.37 17.93 5.69
CA PRO A 28 -8.27 17.01 5.44
C PRO A 28 -8.59 15.63 5.98
N PHE A 29 -8.22 14.60 5.22
CA PHE A 29 -8.32 13.23 5.70
C PHE A 29 -7.55 13.11 7.03
N PRO A 30 -8.16 12.59 8.10
CA PRO A 30 -7.48 12.48 9.38
C PRO A 30 -6.36 11.45 9.26
N LEU A 31 -5.11 11.93 9.27
CA LEU A 31 -3.94 11.05 9.28
C LEU A 31 -3.71 10.48 10.69
N PRO A 32 -3.17 9.25 10.79
CA PRO A 32 -2.69 8.72 12.05
C PRO A 32 -1.69 9.69 12.72
N ARG A 33 -1.74 9.81 14.05
CA ARG A 33 -0.92 10.80 14.78
C ARG A 33 0.58 10.64 14.55
N CYS A 34 1.04 9.43 14.22
CA CYS A 34 2.45 9.16 13.94
C CYS A 34 2.99 9.93 12.73
N PHE A 35 2.15 10.37 11.79
CA PHE A 35 2.59 11.17 10.64
C PHE A 35 3.11 12.56 11.03
N GLY A 36 2.68 13.10 12.18
CA GLY A 36 3.18 14.39 12.69
C GLY A 36 4.47 14.27 13.52
N LEU A 37 4.90 13.05 13.82
CA LEU A 37 6.05 12.79 14.67
C LEU A 37 7.28 12.54 13.78
N ARG A 38 8.17 13.53 13.71
CA ARG A 38 9.40 13.44 12.89
C ARG A 38 10.21 12.19 13.23
N ASP A 39 10.34 11.89 14.51
CA ASP A 39 11.19 10.81 15.01
C ASP A 39 10.49 9.43 15.08
N PHE A 40 9.28 9.30 14.50
CA PHE A 40 8.48 8.08 14.67
C PHE A 40 9.17 6.84 14.11
N LEU A 41 9.71 6.93 12.89
CA LEU A 41 10.39 5.82 12.22
C LEU A 41 11.77 5.52 12.81
N GLU A 42 12.40 6.51 13.46
CA GLU A 42 13.66 6.31 14.18
C GLU A 42 13.45 5.51 15.46
N LYS A 43 12.33 5.77 16.16
CA LYS A 43 11.93 5.02 17.37
C LYS A 43 11.27 3.68 17.04
N ASN A 44 10.65 3.57 15.87
CA ASN A 44 9.90 2.40 15.40
C ASN A 44 10.37 2.03 13.99
N PRO A 45 11.61 1.55 13.82
CA PRO A 45 12.11 1.21 12.50
C PRO A 45 11.32 0.03 11.91
N PRO A 46 10.98 0.06 10.61
CA PRO A 46 10.33 -1.06 9.97
C PRO A 46 11.27 -2.28 10.01
N MET A 47 10.70 -3.44 10.33
CA MET A 47 11.45 -4.69 10.31
C MET A 47 11.56 -5.16 8.86
N VAL A 48 12.76 -5.08 8.30
CA VAL A 48 13.07 -5.46 6.92
C VAL A 48 14.08 -6.60 6.96
N ALA A 49 13.93 -7.58 6.08
CA ALA A 49 14.91 -8.65 5.94
C ALA A 49 16.28 -8.06 5.56
N ALA A 50 17.37 -8.64 6.08
CA ALA A 50 18.71 -8.11 5.83
C ALA A 50 19.05 -8.01 4.33
N VAL A 51 18.52 -8.94 3.52
CA VAL A 51 18.69 -8.96 2.06
C VAL A 51 17.97 -7.79 1.35
N GLU A 52 16.92 -7.23 1.94
CA GLU A 52 16.11 -6.16 1.35
C GLU A 52 16.42 -4.78 1.96
N LYS A 53 17.18 -4.75 3.05
CA LYS A 53 17.41 -3.52 3.83
C LYS A 53 18.04 -2.40 2.99
N SER A 54 19.03 -2.73 2.16
CA SER A 54 19.71 -1.74 1.32
C SER A 54 18.81 -1.18 0.21
N LEU A 55 17.89 -2.01 -0.30
CA LEU A 55 16.90 -1.61 -1.31
C LEU A 55 15.81 -0.72 -0.68
N ILE A 56 15.32 -1.09 0.50
CA ILE A 56 14.15 -0.42 1.08
C ILE A 56 14.54 0.80 1.91
N LEU A 57 15.56 0.70 2.76
CA LEU A 57 15.93 1.75 3.70
C LEU A 57 17.08 2.63 3.20
N ASP A 58 18.07 2.06 2.51
CA ASP A 58 19.30 2.78 2.14
C ASP A 58 19.28 3.31 0.70
N MET A 59 18.23 2.99 -0.09
CA MET A 59 18.10 3.50 -1.45
C MET A 59 17.84 5.01 -1.42
N GLY A 60 18.75 5.78 -2.01
CA GLY A 60 18.66 7.24 -2.09
C GLY A 60 17.59 7.71 -3.09
N PRO A 61 17.16 8.99 -3.01
CA PRO A 61 16.14 9.56 -3.89
C PRO A 61 16.46 9.43 -5.38
N ALA A 62 17.73 9.60 -5.76
CA ALA A 62 18.17 9.48 -7.16
C ALA A 62 18.02 8.06 -7.72
N ALA A 63 18.37 7.05 -6.92
CA ALA A 63 18.22 5.64 -7.31
C ALA A 63 16.73 5.26 -7.46
N ARG A 64 15.88 5.70 -6.53
CA ARG A 64 14.42 5.54 -6.63
C ARG A 64 13.85 6.17 -7.91
N GLN A 65 14.31 7.37 -8.26
CA GLN A 65 13.81 8.07 -9.44
C GLN A 65 14.23 7.37 -10.75
N GLN A 66 15.40 6.74 -10.77
CA GLN A 66 15.87 5.94 -11.88
C GLN A 66 15.04 4.65 -12.04
N GLU A 67 14.77 3.94 -10.95
CA GLU A 67 13.91 2.75 -10.94
C GLU A 67 12.51 3.07 -11.45
N LEU A 68 11.88 4.13 -10.92
CA LEU A 68 10.57 4.59 -11.39
C LEU A 68 10.57 4.88 -12.90
N THR A 69 11.65 5.48 -13.41
CA THR A 69 11.77 5.75 -14.84
C THR A 69 11.84 4.46 -15.66
N GLN A 70 12.57 3.45 -15.17
CA GLN A 70 12.65 2.14 -15.83
C GLN A 70 11.29 1.45 -15.88
N ASP A 71 10.58 1.40 -14.76
CA ASP A 71 9.26 0.76 -14.66
C ASP A 71 8.22 1.39 -15.60
N LEU A 72 8.26 2.71 -15.76
CA LEU A 72 7.36 3.43 -16.66
C LEU A 72 7.68 3.21 -18.15
N THR A 73 8.87 2.71 -18.47
CA THR A 73 9.32 2.44 -19.85
C THR A 73 9.21 0.97 -20.26
N ALA A 74 8.82 0.08 -19.34
CA ALA A 74 8.67 -1.36 -19.55
C ALA A 74 7.31 -1.75 -20.13
#